data_AF-A0A0M3BG57-F1
#
_entry.id   AF-A0A0M3BG57-F1
#
_cell.length_a   1.000
_cell.length_b   1.000
_cell.length_c   1.000
_cell.angle_alpha   90.00
_cell.angle_beta   90.00
_cell.angle_gamma   90.00
#
_symmetry.space_group_name_H-M   'P 1'
#
loop_
_entity.id
_entity.type
_entity.pdbx_description
1 polymer ?
#
loop_
_entity_poly.entity_id
_entity_poly.type
_entity_poly.pdbx_seq_one_letter_code
_entity_poly.pdbx_strand_id
1 'polypeptide(L)'
;MTDTATQKPVPVTVLTGYLGAGKTTLLNRILSESHGKKYAVIVNEFGEIGIDNDLIVESDEEIYEMNNGCVCCTVRGDLIRVVEGLMRRPGRFDGIIVETTGLADPVPVAQTFFMDDDVRSKTELDAVVALVDAKHLPLRLKDSREAEDQIAFADVVLVNKTDLVTPEELAVVEDVVRAINPTARIYKTSRSGVDLARVLDQGAFNLERALENDPHFLEHGHEDHVCGPDCDHDHGHDHGHHHHDHDHHHHDHDHHHHHGEMSPIHDVTVKSISLRGGEMNPERFFPWIQKITQTEGPNILRLKGIIAFKGDEQRYVVQGVHMIVEGDHQRAWKEGEKRESRLVFIGRELDREKIEKSFLACQATA
;
A
#
# COMPACT_ATOMS: atom_id res chain seq x y z
N MET A 1 2.61 34.20 -29.68
CA MET A 1 2.83 32.75 -29.47
C MET A 1 2.95 32.57 -27.97
N THR A 2 1.82 32.33 -27.32
CA THR A 2 1.78 32.02 -25.89
C THR A 2 2.33 30.62 -25.72
N ASP A 3 3.42 30.53 -24.97
CA ASP A 3 4.07 29.29 -24.57
C ASP A 3 3.05 28.50 -23.72
N THR A 4 2.36 27.54 -24.35
CA THR A 4 1.43 26.65 -23.65
C THR A 4 2.31 25.66 -22.88
N ALA A 5 2.86 26.09 -21.74
CA ALA A 5 3.47 25.17 -20.79
C ALA A 5 2.43 24.09 -20.51
N THR A 6 2.73 22.85 -20.92
CA THR A 6 1.91 21.68 -20.65
C THR A 6 1.70 21.62 -19.15
N GLN A 7 0.48 21.92 -18.72
CA GLN A 7 0.14 21.99 -17.31
C GLN A 7 0.27 20.59 -16.73
N LYS A 8 1.20 20.42 -15.77
CA LYS A 8 1.45 19.12 -15.15
C LYS A 8 0.16 18.63 -14.46
N PRO A 9 -0.19 17.35 -14.56
CA PRO A 9 -1.34 16.80 -13.83
C PRO A 9 -1.22 17.08 -12.33
N VAL A 10 -2.35 17.38 -11.69
CA VAL A 10 -2.37 17.63 -10.24
C VAL A 10 -2.24 16.30 -9.50
N PRO A 11 -1.27 16.13 -8.57
CA PRO A 11 -1.12 14.92 -7.79
C PRO A 11 -2.27 14.74 -6.80
N VAL A 12 -2.75 13.50 -6.67
CA VAL A 12 -3.84 13.12 -5.78
C VAL A 12 -3.35 12.07 -4.79
N THR A 13 -3.36 12.37 -3.50
CA THR A 13 -3.05 11.40 -2.45
C THR A 13 -4.35 10.88 -1.84
N VAL A 14 -4.53 9.55 -1.81
CA VAL A 14 -5.68 8.91 -1.16
C VAL A 14 -5.28 8.48 0.25
N LEU A 15 -5.94 9.04 1.25
CA LEU A 15 -5.75 8.73 2.66
C LEU A 15 -6.79 7.71 3.13
N THR A 16 -6.33 6.53 3.54
CA THR A 16 -7.18 5.43 4.00
C THR A 16 -6.71 4.84 5.32
N GLY A 17 -7.47 3.91 5.87
CA GLY A 17 -7.24 3.29 7.16
C GLY A 17 -8.51 3.21 7.99
N TYR A 18 -8.61 2.20 8.85
CA TYR A 18 -9.84 1.94 9.61
C TYR A 18 -10.16 3.03 10.64
N LEU A 19 -11.38 2.98 11.17
CA LEU A 19 -11.86 3.96 12.15
C LEU A 19 -10.94 4.02 13.37
N GLY A 20 -10.49 5.22 13.71
CA GLY A 20 -9.59 5.48 14.84
C GLY A 20 -8.10 5.25 14.56
N ALA A 21 -7.68 4.93 13.33
CA ALA A 21 -6.26 4.78 12.98
C ALA A 21 -5.46 6.10 13.02
N GLY A 22 -6.13 7.25 13.04
CA GLY A 22 -5.52 8.58 13.13
C GLY A 22 -5.48 9.36 11.81
N LYS A 23 -6.39 9.06 10.86
CA LYS A 23 -6.50 9.75 9.56
C LYS A 23 -6.71 11.26 9.74
N THR A 24 -7.73 11.66 10.47
CA THR A 24 -8.03 13.07 10.80
C THR A 24 -6.85 13.76 11.47
N THR A 25 -6.10 13.06 12.33
CA THR A 25 -4.87 13.61 12.94
C THR A 25 -3.79 13.90 11.90
N LEU A 26 -3.59 13.00 10.92
CA LEU A 26 -2.65 13.25 9.83
C LEU A 26 -3.15 14.36 8.92
N LEU A 27 -4.44 14.37 8.59
CA LEU A 27 -5.05 15.41 7.76
C LEU A 27 -4.83 16.79 8.38
N ASN A 28 -5.20 16.96 9.65
CA ASN A 28 -4.98 18.21 10.39
C ASN A 28 -3.52 18.64 10.42
N ARG A 29 -2.60 17.67 10.50
CA ARG A 29 -1.18 17.97 10.44
C ARG A 29 -0.78 18.52 9.06
N ILE A 30 -1.26 17.90 7.98
CA ILE A 30 -1.03 18.41 6.63
C ILE A 30 -1.56 19.84 6.53
N LEU A 31 -2.78 20.10 6.99
CA LEU A 31 -3.41 21.43 6.90
C LEU A 31 -2.79 22.52 7.76
N SER A 32 -2.12 22.17 8.85
CA SER A 32 -1.58 23.14 9.82
C SER A 32 -0.07 23.38 9.70
N GLU A 33 0.68 22.45 9.11
CA GLU A 33 2.12 22.59 8.95
C GLU A 33 2.49 23.51 7.77
N SER A 34 3.50 24.35 7.98
CA SER A 34 4.01 25.22 6.91
C SER A 34 4.95 24.45 5.98
N HIS A 35 4.36 23.66 5.07
CA HIS A 35 5.11 22.91 4.04
C HIS A 35 5.20 23.65 2.69
N GLY A 36 4.67 24.87 2.60
CA GLY A 36 4.81 25.74 1.42
C GLY A 36 4.03 25.27 0.18
N LYS A 37 3.08 24.34 0.37
CA LYS A 37 2.14 23.86 -0.65
C LYS A 37 0.72 24.14 -0.19
N LYS A 38 -0.23 24.15 -1.12
CA LYS A 38 -1.67 24.27 -0.83
C LYS A 38 -2.38 23.01 -1.30
N TYR A 39 -3.14 22.36 -0.44
CA TYR A 39 -3.94 21.21 -0.83
C TYR A 39 -5.43 21.58 -0.95
N ALA A 40 -6.13 20.81 -1.78
CA ALA A 40 -7.58 20.72 -1.74
C ALA A 40 -7.94 19.40 -1.08
N VAL A 41 -8.78 19.43 -0.05
CA VAL A 41 -9.17 18.23 0.69
C VAL A 41 -10.57 17.83 0.30
N ILE A 42 -10.74 16.55 -0.04
CA ILE A 42 -12.03 15.92 -0.26
C ILE A 42 -12.23 14.91 0.87
N VAL A 43 -13.17 15.20 1.77
CA VAL A 43 -13.50 14.30 2.88
C VAL A 43 -14.73 13.50 2.50
N ASN A 44 -14.57 12.18 2.44
CA ASN A 44 -15.69 11.27 2.26
C ASN A 44 -16.26 10.93 3.64
N GLU A 45 -17.46 11.40 3.97
CA GLU A 45 -18.14 11.10 5.24
C GLU A 45 -19.36 10.19 5.00
N PHE A 46 -19.72 9.41 6.02
CA PHE A 46 -20.90 8.55 6.01
C PHE A 46 -21.85 8.97 7.14
N GLY A 47 -22.92 9.69 6.80
CA GLY A 47 -23.93 10.17 7.75
C GLY A 47 -24.32 11.63 7.48
N GLU A 48 -25.44 12.09 8.06
CA GLU A 48 -25.91 13.50 7.94
C GLU A 48 -25.25 14.45 8.96
N ILE A 49 -24.41 13.93 9.86
CA ILE A 49 -23.76 14.68 10.95
C ILE A 49 -22.27 14.70 10.65
N GLY A 50 -21.76 15.86 10.23
CA GLY A 50 -20.38 16.10 9.81
C GLY A 50 -19.35 16.14 10.94
N ILE A 51 -19.22 15.08 11.74
CA ILE A 51 -18.35 15.07 12.92
C ILE A 51 -16.89 15.15 12.51
N ASP A 52 -16.52 14.49 11.41
CA ASP A 52 -15.12 14.48 10.96
C ASP A 52 -14.69 15.87 10.47
N ASN A 53 -15.60 16.66 9.87
CA ASN A 53 -15.33 18.05 9.48
C ASN A 53 -15.17 19.00 10.68
N ASP A 54 -15.98 18.83 11.74
CA ASP A 54 -15.86 19.62 12.98
C ASP A 54 -14.50 19.40 13.69
N LEU A 55 -13.82 18.29 13.39
CA LEU A 55 -12.49 17.97 13.91
C LEU A 55 -11.36 18.54 13.04
N ILE A 56 -11.67 19.08 11.86
CA ILE A 56 -10.68 19.67 10.97
C ILE A 56 -10.39 21.11 11.40
N VAL A 57 -9.11 21.44 11.55
CA VAL A 57 -8.68 22.79 11.93
C VAL A 57 -9.10 23.79 10.84
N GLU A 58 -9.70 24.92 11.22
CA GLU A 58 -9.93 26.05 10.32
C GLU A 58 -8.61 26.46 9.65
N SER A 59 -8.49 26.19 8.36
CA SER A 59 -7.32 26.50 7.54
C SER A 59 -7.75 27.29 6.31
N ASP A 60 -6.80 27.99 5.66
CA ASP A 60 -7.04 28.68 4.39
C ASP A 60 -7.25 27.71 3.21
N GLU A 61 -7.18 26.39 3.46
CA GLU A 61 -7.39 25.35 2.46
C GLU A 61 -8.88 25.14 2.17
N GLU A 62 -9.21 24.77 0.93
CA GLU A 62 -10.59 24.46 0.57
C GLU A 62 -10.90 23.00 0.90
N ILE A 63 -11.80 22.81 1.86
CA ILE A 63 -12.34 21.51 2.25
C ILE A 63 -13.66 21.30 1.52
N TYR A 64 -13.77 20.16 0.84
CA TYR A 64 -14.95 19.72 0.11
C TYR A 64 -15.50 18.46 0.76
N GLU A 65 -16.74 18.54 1.21
CA GLU A 65 -17.44 17.43 1.84
C GLU A 65 -18.27 16.67 0.80
N MET A 66 -18.12 15.35 0.79
CA MET A 66 -18.94 14.45 0.00
C MET A 66 -19.93 13.71 0.91
N ASN A 67 -21.22 13.98 0.73
CA ASN A 67 -22.30 13.39 1.50
C ASN A 67 -22.87 12.16 0.79
N ASN A 68 -22.54 10.96 1.26
CA ASN A 68 -23.15 9.72 0.76
C ASN A 68 -24.38 9.34 1.59
N GLY A 69 -25.51 9.99 1.33
CA GLY A 69 -26.80 9.46 1.74
C GLY A 69 -27.01 8.07 1.11
N CYS A 70 -27.37 7.08 1.91
CA CYS A 70 -27.53 5.64 1.63
C CYS A 70 -27.58 5.15 0.16
N VAL A 71 -26.96 3.98 -0.04
CA VAL A 71 -26.95 3.10 -1.25
C VAL A 71 -25.78 3.35 -2.21
N CYS A 72 -24.61 2.80 -1.85
CA CYS A 72 -23.51 2.18 -2.63
C CYS A 72 -23.19 2.55 -4.11
N CYS A 73 -23.76 3.59 -4.72
CA CYS A 73 -23.63 3.90 -6.16
C CYS A 73 -23.21 5.35 -6.49
N THR A 74 -23.05 6.25 -5.52
CA THR A 74 -22.80 7.69 -5.79
C THR A 74 -21.37 8.16 -5.54
N VAL A 75 -20.56 7.41 -4.78
CA VAL A 75 -19.20 7.82 -4.37
C VAL A 75 -18.32 8.24 -5.54
N ARG A 76 -18.25 7.41 -6.58
CA ARG A 76 -17.44 7.71 -7.78
C ARG A 76 -17.96 8.93 -8.54
N GLY A 77 -19.28 9.02 -8.74
CA GLY A 77 -19.88 10.12 -9.50
C GLY A 77 -19.71 11.47 -8.84
N ASP A 78 -19.85 11.52 -7.51
CA ASP A 78 -19.65 12.75 -6.75
C ASP A 78 -18.18 13.13 -6.66
N LEU A 79 -17.27 12.15 -6.54
CA LEU A 79 -15.82 12.41 -6.59
C LEU A 79 -15.41 13.04 -7.93
N ILE A 80 -15.90 12.51 -9.05
CA ILE A 80 -15.65 13.05 -10.39
C ILE A 80 -16.11 14.51 -10.46
N ARG A 81 -17.33 14.82 -9.99
CA ARG A 81 -17.87 16.19 -10.03
C ARG A 81 -17.04 17.18 -9.20
N VAL A 82 -16.61 16.77 -8.01
CA VAL A 82 -15.77 17.60 -7.13
C VAL A 82 -14.43 17.86 -7.78
N VAL A 83 -13.76 16.81 -8.27
CA VAL A 83 -12.47 16.92 -8.96
C VAL A 83 -12.57 17.77 -10.22
N GLU A 84 -13.60 17.58 -11.05
CA GLU A 84 -13.85 18.43 -12.21
C GLU A 84 -14.07 19.90 -11.81
N GLY A 85 -14.82 20.15 -10.73
CA GLY A 85 -15.05 21.49 -10.20
C GLY A 85 -13.76 22.17 -9.76
N LEU A 86 -12.92 21.44 -9.02
CA LEU A 86 -11.58 21.85 -8.62
C LEU A 86 -10.70 22.19 -9.83
N MET A 87 -10.73 21.33 -10.86
CA MET A 87 -9.92 21.48 -12.08
C MET A 87 -10.35 22.65 -12.98
N ARG A 88 -11.54 23.24 -12.80
CA ARG A 88 -11.97 24.44 -13.57
C ARG A 88 -11.19 25.70 -13.21
N ARG A 89 -10.49 25.72 -12.07
CA ARG A 89 -9.69 26.85 -11.59
C ARG A 89 -8.24 26.40 -11.34
N PRO A 90 -7.48 26.11 -12.41
CA PRO A 90 -6.15 25.53 -12.26
C PRO A 90 -5.17 26.52 -11.61
N GLY A 91 -4.22 25.99 -10.82
CA GLY A 91 -3.18 26.76 -10.13
C GLY A 91 -3.56 27.29 -8.74
N ARG A 92 -4.71 26.87 -8.17
CA ARG A 92 -5.15 27.27 -6.83
C ARG A 92 -4.53 26.44 -5.70
N PHE A 93 -4.26 25.17 -6.00
CA PHE A 93 -3.66 24.18 -5.11
C PHE A 93 -2.61 23.38 -5.88
N ASP A 94 -1.65 22.84 -5.14
CA ASP A 94 -0.52 22.04 -5.62
C ASP A 94 -0.83 20.55 -5.63
N GLY A 95 -1.87 20.11 -4.91
CA GLY A 95 -2.31 18.72 -4.84
C GLY A 95 -3.73 18.55 -4.28
N ILE A 96 -4.28 17.35 -4.41
CA ILE A 96 -5.57 16.96 -3.84
C ILE A 96 -5.35 15.84 -2.83
N ILE A 97 -6.01 15.92 -1.69
CA ILE A 97 -6.06 14.85 -0.69
C ILE A 97 -7.48 14.31 -0.64
N VAL A 98 -7.65 13.01 -0.83
CA VAL A 98 -8.94 12.33 -0.72
C VAL A 98 -8.92 11.46 0.53
N GLU A 99 -9.62 11.88 1.59
CA GLU A 99 -9.84 11.04 2.76
C GLU A 99 -11.00 10.08 2.50
N THR A 100 -10.74 8.78 2.62
CA THR A 100 -11.78 7.75 2.59
C THR A 100 -12.28 7.47 4.01
N THR A 101 -13.56 7.14 4.17
CA THR A 101 -14.11 6.74 5.48
C THR A 101 -13.36 5.53 6.05
N GLY A 102 -13.43 5.33 7.37
CA GLY A 102 -12.80 4.18 8.02
C GLY A 102 -13.31 2.81 7.59
N LEU A 103 -14.39 2.74 6.81
CA LEU A 103 -14.98 1.51 6.29
C LEU A 103 -14.97 1.46 4.75
N ALA A 104 -14.47 2.50 4.09
CA ALA A 104 -14.45 2.56 2.64
C ALA A 104 -13.30 1.71 2.08
N ASP A 105 -13.64 0.99 1.01
CA ASP A 105 -12.67 0.39 0.11
C ASP A 105 -11.97 1.51 -0.69
N PRO A 106 -10.62 1.61 -0.67
CA PRO A 106 -9.89 2.62 -1.43
C PRO A 106 -9.89 2.36 -2.95
N VAL A 107 -10.26 1.16 -3.41
CA VAL A 107 -10.20 0.79 -4.83
C VAL A 107 -11.14 1.64 -5.70
N PRO A 108 -12.45 1.78 -5.42
CA PRO A 108 -13.34 2.58 -6.27
C PRO A 108 -12.91 4.05 -6.39
N VAL A 109 -12.30 4.58 -5.32
CA VAL A 109 -11.74 5.94 -5.30
C VAL A 109 -10.54 6.01 -6.25
N ALA A 110 -9.57 5.11 -6.11
CA ALA A 110 -8.39 5.10 -6.98
C ALA A 110 -8.73 4.82 -8.46
N GLN A 111 -9.67 3.91 -8.74
CA GLN A 111 -10.13 3.60 -10.10
C GLN A 111 -10.68 4.82 -10.84
N THR A 112 -11.24 5.79 -10.11
CA THR A 112 -11.74 7.04 -10.70
C THR A 112 -10.66 7.77 -11.49
N PHE A 113 -9.42 7.78 -10.99
CA PHE A 113 -8.29 8.46 -11.61
C PHE A 113 -7.71 7.73 -12.83
N PHE A 114 -8.09 6.47 -13.05
CA PHE A 114 -7.68 5.67 -14.22
C PHE A 114 -8.77 5.53 -15.28
N MET A 115 -10.04 5.45 -14.85
CA MET A 115 -11.15 5.08 -15.73
C MET A 115 -11.93 6.27 -16.29
N ASP A 116 -11.77 7.46 -15.72
CA ASP A 116 -12.45 8.66 -16.19
C ASP A 116 -11.48 9.55 -16.98
N ASP A 117 -11.74 9.74 -18.28
CA ASP A 117 -10.82 10.45 -19.20
C ASP A 117 -10.64 11.92 -18.82
N ASP A 118 -11.70 12.56 -18.29
CA ASP A 118 -11.67 13.98 -17.91
C ASP A 118 -10.88 14.21 -16.62
N VAL A 119 -10.98 13.29 -15.66
CA VAL A 119 -10.16 13.31 -14.44
C VAL A 119 -8.71 12.91 -14.75
N ARG A 120 -8.50 11.83 -15.50
CA ARG A 120 -7.17 11.29 -15.85
C ARG A 120 -6.32 12.27 -16.66
N SER A 121 -6.94 13.09 -17.51
CA SER A 121 -6.21 14.10 -18.29
C SER A 121 -5.71 15.29 -17.46
N LYS A 122 -6.21 15.48 -16.23
CA LYS A 122 -5.93 16.66 -15.39
C LYS A 122 -5.28 16.32 -14.05
N THR A 123 -5.35 15.07 -13.63
CA THR A 123 -4.86 14.60 -12.33
C THR A 123 -4.01 13.35 -12.49
N GLU A 124 -3.10 13.12 -11.54
CA GLU A 124 -2.35 11.87 -11.41
C GLU A 124 -2.52 11.32 -10.00
N LEU A 125 -2.82 10.03 -9.85
CA LEU A 125 -2.85 9.41 -8.53
C LEU A 125 -1.40 9.36 -8.01
N ASP A 126 -1.11 10.06 -6.92
CA ASP A 126 0.23 10.16 -6.36
C ASP A 126 0.57 8.94 -5.51
N ALA A 127 -0.23 8.68 -4.48
CA ALA A 127 -0.03 7.57 -3.56
C ALA A 127 -1.32 7.22 -2.83
N VAL A 128 -1.42 5.95 -2.41
CA VAL A 128 -2.38 5.50 -1.41
C VAL A 128 -1.64 5.35 -0.09
N VAL A 129 -2.11 6.06 0.94
CA VAL A 129 -1.52 6.08 2.27
C VAL A 129 -2.50 5.44 3.24
N ALA A 130 -2.14 4.29 3.79
CA ALA A 130 -2.94 3.61 4.81
C ALA A 130 -2.39 3.87 6.22
N LEU A 131 -3.25 4.32 7.13
CA LEU A 131 -2.93 4.37 8.55
C LEU A 131 -3.42 3.11 9.24
N VAL A 132 -2.55 2.49 10.01
CA VAL A 132 -2.86 1.33 10.86
C VAL A 132 -2.55 1.66 12.31
N ASP A 133 -3.45 1.32 13.23
CA ASP A 133 -3.23 1.44 14.67
C ASP A 133 -2.52 0.19 15.18
N ALA A 134 -1.25 0.33 15.59
CA ALA A 134 -0.40 -0.78 16.02
C ALA A 134 -1.04 -1.63 17.13
N LYS A 135 -1.77 -1.00 18.06
CA LYS A 135 -2.40 -1.70 19.18
C LYS A 135 -3.58 -2.56 18.77
N HIS A 136 -4.35 -2.11 17.77
CA HIS A 136 -5.62 -2.73 17.40
C HIS A 136 -5.57 -3.52 16.09
N LEU A 137 -4.48 -3.44 15.32
CA LEU A 137 -4.37 -4.13 14.03
C LEU A 137 -4.66 -5.64 14.13
N PRO A 138 -4.10 -6.39 15.10
CA PRO A 138 -4.35 -7.84 15.17
C PRO A 138 -5.83 -8.19 15.38
N LEU A 139 -6.57 -7.36 16.12
CA LEU A 139 -8.02 -7.54 16.29
C LEU A 139 -8.78 -7.15 15.01
N ARG A 140 -8.38 -6.04 14.37
CA ARG A 140 -9.04 -5.55 13.16
C ARG A 140 -8.95 -6.52 11.99
N LEU A 141 -7.80 -7.17 11.81
CA LEU A 141 -7.63 -8.19 10.77
C LEU A 141 -8.52 -9.42 10.99
N LYS A 142 -8.95 -9.70 12.23
CA LYS A 142 -9.91 -10.79 12.51
C LYS A 142 -11.34 -10.40 12.22
N ASP A 143 -11.70 -9.16 12.55
CA ASP A 143 -13.09 -8.70 12.53
C ASP A 143 -13.52 -8.12 11.18
N SER A 144 -12.57 -7.65 10.36
CA SER A 144 -12.85 -6.77 9.22
C SER A 144 -11.85 -7.01 8.08
N ARG A 145 -12.38 -7.29 6.89
CA ARG A 145 -11.59 -7.48 5.67
C ARG A 145 -11.05 -6.15 5.12
N GLU A 146 -11.73 -5.06 5.46
CA GLU A 146 -11.40 -3.71 5.02
C GLU A 146 -9.99 -3.31 5.46
N ALA A 147 -9.55 -3.72 6.65
CA ALA A 147 -8.19 -3.45 7.12
C ALA A 147 -7.12 -4.14 6.25
N GLU A 148 -7.38 -5.38 5.81
CA GLU A 148 -6.49 -6.09 4.87
C GLU A 148 -6.45 -5.38 3.52
N ASP A 149 -7.62 -5.00 2.97
CA ASP A 149 -7.71 -4.31 1.68
C ASP A 149 -6.97 -2.97 1.68
N GLN A 150 -7.14 -2.19 2.74
CA GLN A 150 -6.47 -0.91 2.90
C GLN A 150 -4.94 -1.07 2.94
N ILE A 151 -4.42 -2.09 3.62
CA ILE A 151 -2.98 -2.38 3.69
C ILE A 151 -2.47 -2.91 2.35
N ALA A 152 -3.19 -3.87 1.75
CA ALA A 152 -2.86 -4.49 0.47
C ALA A 152 -2.78 -3.46 -0.67
N PHE A 153 -3.63 -2.44 -0.61
CA PHE A 153 -3.71 -1.42 -1.63
C PHE A 153 -2.72 -0.26 -1.42
N ALA A 154 -2.17 -0.10 -0.22
CA ALA A 154 -1.32 1.03 0.12
C ALA A 154 0.04 1.02 -0.60
N ASP A 155 0.51 2.22 -0.92
CA ASP A 155 1.90 2.49 -1.30
C ASP A 155 2.76 2.81 -0.07
N VAL A 156 2.15 3.49 0.90
CA VAL A 156 2.74 3.86 2.17
C VAL A 156 1.83 3.40 3.29
N VAL A 157 2.37 2.65 4.25
CA VAL A 157 1.67 2.24 5.47
C VAL A 157 2.29 2.97 6.65
N LEU A 158 1.47 3.75 7.35
CA LEU A 158 1.84 4.41 8.59
C LEU A 158 1.35 3.55 9.76
N VAL A 159 2.28 2.84 10.39
CA VAL A 159 2.03 2.13 11.64
C VAL A 159 2.01 3.17 12.75
N ASN A 160 0.82 3.58 13.15
CA ASN A 160 0.55 4.65 14.09
C ASN A 160 0.28 4.13 15.49
N LYS A 161 0.37 5.03 16.47
CA LYS A 161 0.22 4.73 17.91
C LYS A 161 1.24 3.71 18.42
N THR A 162 2.46 3.76 17.89
CA THR A 162 3.56 2.89 18.32
C THR A 162 3.94 3.12 19.79
N ASP A 163 3.55 4.25 20.36
CA ASP A 163 3.68 4.57 21.78
C ASP A 163 2.78 3.73 22.71
N LEU A 164 1.81 2.98 22.16
CA LEU A 164 0.85 2.18 22.92
C LEU A 164 1.17 0.68 22.95
N VAL A 165 2.26 0.24 22.32
CA VAL A 165 2.66 -1.16 22.17
C VAL A 165 4.12 -1.37 22.56
N THR A 166 4.48 -2.59 22.92
CA THR A 166 5.89 -2.95 23.18
C THR A 166 6.68 -3.11 21.87
N PRO A 167 8.02 -3.08 21.92
CA PRO A 167 8.84 -3.34 20.73
C PRO A 167 8.56 -4.70 20.07
N GLU A 168 8.24 -5.72 20.87
CA GLU A 168 7.92 -7.07 20.40
C GLU A 168 6.57 -7.10 19.68
N GLU A 169 5.54 -6.48 20.26
CA GLU A 169 4.22 -6.33 19.62
C GLU A 169 4.32 -5.54 18.31
N LEU A 170 5.15 -4.49 18.29
CA LEU A 170 5.39 -3.69 17.10
C LEU A 170 6.08 -4.47 15.98
N ALA A 171 7.04 -5.33 16.31
CA ALA A 171 7.69 -6.20 15.34
C ALA A 171 6.66 -7.15 14.68
N VAL A 172 5.77 -7.75 15.48
CA VAL A 172 4.67 -8.60 14.96
C VAL A 172 3.76 -7.81 14.02
N VAL A 173 3.39 -6.58 14.37
CA VAL A 173 2.59 -5.71 13.49
C VAL A 173 3.30 -5.41 12.17
N GLU A 174 4.60 -5.11 12.21
CA GLU A 174 5.38 -4.86 10.99
C GLU A 174 5.46 -6.11 10.10
N ASP A 175 5.69 -7.29 10.68
CA ASP A 175 5.75 -8.56 9.95
C ASP A 175 4.42 -8.86 9.26
N VAL A 176 3.30 -8.60 9.93
CA VAL A 176 1.96 -8.78 9.39
C VAL A 176 1.69 -7.82 8.23
N VAL A 177 2.03 -6.54 8.38
CA VAL A 177 1.89 -5.56 7.29
C VAL A 177 2.74 -5.98 6.09
N ARG A 178 3.97 -6.45 6.31
CA ARG A 178 4.85 -6.96 5.25
C ARG A 178 4.32 -8.21 4.57
N ALA A 179 3.71 -9.13 5.33
CA ALA A 179 3.10 -10.34 4.77
C ALA A 179 1.94 -10.01 3.83
N ILE A 180 1.12 -9.01 4.19
CA ILE A 180 0.00 -8.53 3.35
C ILE A 180 0.53 -7.76 2.14
N ASN A 181 1.42 -6.78 2.37
CA ASN A 181 1.94 -5.90 1.33
C ASN A 181 3.47 -5.74 1.42
N PRO A 182 4.23 -6.58 0.70
CA PRO A 182 5.69 -6.52 0.71
C PRO A 182 6.24 -5.26 0.01
N THR A 183 5.43 -4.62 -0.86
CA THR A 183 5.85 -3.48 -1.68
C THR A 183 5.64 -2.12 -1.01
N ALA A 184 4.87 -2.07 0.08
CA ALA A 184 4.59 -0.83 0.78
C ALA A 184 5.81 -0.34 1.57
N ARG A 185 6.00 0.98 1.58
CA ARG A 185 6.92 1.64 2.51
C ARG A 185 6.26 1.74 3.88
N ILE A 186 6.92 1.25 4.92
CA ILE A 186 6.36 1.23 6.27
C ILE A 186 7.05 2.32 7.10
N TYR A 187 6.26 3.19 7.73
CA TYR A 187 6.76 4.17 8.69
C TYR A 187 6.07 4.02 10.05
N LYS A 188 6.89 3.91 11.10
CA LYS A 188 6.44 3.96 12.48
C LYS A 188 6.15 5.40 12.90
N THR A 189 5.00 5.62 13.51
CA THR A 189 4.54 6.96 13.90
C THR A 189 3.82 6.93 15.25
N SER A 190 3.95 8.03 15.99
CA SER A 190 3.08 8.35 17.13
C SER A 190 2.35 9.65 16.80
N ARG A 191 1.04 9.70 17.05
CA ARG A 191 0.17 10.84 16.69
C ARG A 191 0.32 11.27 15.23
N SER A 192 0.45 10.32 14.30
CA SER A 192 0.70 10.58 12.87
C SER A 192 1.98 11.39 12.63
N GLY A 193 2.97 11.13 13.49
CA GLY A 193 4.33 11.65 13.51
C GLY A 193 5.19 11.24 12.31
N VAL A 194 5.06 11.87 11.14
CA VAL A 194 5.87 11.56 9.95
C VAL A 194 6.24 12.83 9.17
N ASP A 195 7.38 12.79 8.47
CA ASP A 195 7.74 13.80 7.47
C ASP A 195 6.75 13.74 6.30
N LEU A 196 6.06 14.85 6.01
CA LEU A 196 5.03 14.91 4.97
C LEU A 196 5.59 14.59 3.59
N ALA A 197 6.88 14.85 3.34
CA ALA A 197 7.54 14.47 2.09
C ALA A 197 7.71 12.95 1.91
N ARG A 198 7.37 12.14 2.93
CA ARG A 198 7.31 10.67 2.85
C ARG A 198 5.90 10.12 2.61
N VAL A 199 4.90 11.00 2.62
CA VAL A 199 3.47 10.68 2.49
C VAL A 199 2.89 11.31 1.23
N LEU A 200 3.25 12.57 0.98
CA LEU A 200 2.79 13.38 -0.15
C LEU A 200 3.86 13.38 -1.24
N ASP A 201 3.42 13.55 -2.49
CA ASP A 201 4.28 13.67 -3.67
C ASP A 201 5.24 12.47 -3.86
N GLN A 202 4.81 11.27 -3.45
CA GLN A 202 5.64 10.07 -3.53
C GLN A 202 5.88 9.62 -4.97
N GLY A 203 4.99 9.98 -5.89
CA GLY A 203 4.93 9.42 -7.23
C GLY A 203 4.82 7.91 -7.18
N ALA A 204 4.07 7.34 -6.24
CA ALA A 204 3.98 5.89 -6.08
C ALA A 204 3.27 5.18 -7.26
N PHE A 205 2.47 5.94 -8.03
CA PHE A 205 1.98 5.53 -9.35
C PHE A 205 2.69 6.25 -10.50
N ASN A 206 3.53 7.25 -10.23
CA ASN A 206 4.47 7.82 -11.19
C ASN A 206 5.81 7.08 -11.12
N LEU A 207 5.91 6.06 -11.94
CA LEU A 207 6.80 4.93 -11.75
C LEU A 207 8.29 5.27 -11.87
N GLU A 208 8.62 6.36 -12.57
CA GLU A 208 9.96 6.95 -12.62
C GLU A 208 10.41 7.35 -11.20
N ARG A 209 9.54 8.05 -10.48
CA ARG A 209 9.80 8.56 -9.12
C ARG A 209 9.78 7.47 -8.05
N ALA A 210 8.91 6.47 -8.17
CA ALA A 210 8.85 5.37 -7.20
C ALA A 210 10.19 4.63 -7.06
N LEU A 211 10.91 4.44 -8.18
CA LEU A 211 12.21 3.75 -8.24
C LEU A 211 13.42 4.66 -7.94
N GLU A 212 13.32 5.96 -8.21
CA GLU A 212 14.30 6.94 -7.74
C GLU A 212 14.30 7.03 -6.21
N ASN A 213 13.09 7.03 -5.63
CA ASN A 213 12.88 7.14 -4.19
C ASN A 213 13.15 5.81 -3.45
N ASP A 214 13.11 4.66 -4.14
CA ASP A 214 13.47 3.36 -3.58
C ASP A 214 14.17 2.46 -4.62
N PRO A 215 15.52 2.42 -4.64
CA PRO A 215 16.28 1.57 -5.55
C PRO A 215 16.08 0.07 -5.29
N HIS A 216 15.65 -0.31 -4.07
CA HIS A 216 15.45 -1.69 -3.61
C HIS A 216 13.97 -2.11 -3.63
N PHE A 217 13.10 -1.35 -4.30
CA PHE A 217 11.65 -1.51 -4.36
C PHE A 217 11.13 -2.94 -4.60
N LEU A 218 11.90 -3.80 -5.29
CA LEU A 218 11.56 -5.21 -5.56
C LEU A 218 12.60 -6.21 -5.02
N GLU A 219 13.49 -5.77 -4.13
CA GLU A 219 14.53 -6.63 -3.54
C GLU A 219 14.11 -7.21 -2.18
N HIS A 220 13.08 -6.66 -1.53
CA HIS A 220 12.49 -7.16 -0.29
C HIS A 220 11.56 -8.37 -0.47
N GLY A 221 11.96 -9.32 -1.31
CA GLY A 221 11.43 -10.68 -1.22
C GLY A 221 12.21 -11.39 -0.12
N HIS A 222 11.68 -11.39 1.11
CA HIS A 222 12.15 -12.33 2.12
C HIS A 222 12.02 -13.75 1.53
N GLU A 223 13.02 -14.60 1.76
CA GLU A 223 12.87 -16.03 1.50
C GLU A 223 11.64 -16.50 2.29
N ASP A 224 10.61 -16.93 1.57
CA ASP A 224 9.32 -17.36 2.10
C ASP A 224 9.55 -18.50 3.12
N HIS A 225 9.69 -18.18 4.41
CA HIS A 225 9.45 -19.15 5.46
C HIS A 225 7.96 -19.16 5.77
N VAL A 226 7.25 -20.15 5.22
CA VAL A 226 5.95 -20.56 5.74
C VAL A 226 6.20 -21.15 7.12
N CYS A 227 5.93 -20.39 8.18
CA CYS A 227 5.93 -20.92 9.54
C CYS A 227 4.70 -21.82 9.69
N GLY A 228 4.87 -23.11 9.37
CA GLY A 228 3.88 -24.14 9.64
C GLY A 228 3.87 -24.51 11.12
N PRO A 229 2.86 -25.25 11.59
CA PRO A 229 2.73 -25.66 13.00
C PRO A 229 3.88 -26.54 13.52
N ASP A 230 4.73 -27.05 12.62
CA ASP A 230 5.81 -28.00 12.92
C ASP A 230 7.21 -27.40 12.70
N CYS A 231 7.35 -26.08 12.74
CA CYS A 231 8.65 -25.43 12.73
C CYS A 231 9.34 -25.62 14.09
N ASP A 232 9.94 -26.78 14.29
CA ASP A 232 10.85 -27.05 15.40
C ASP A 232 12.08 -26.15 15.29
N HIS A 233 12.04 -25.00 15.96
CA HIS A 233 13.22 -24.20 16.21
C HIS A 233 14.05 -24.89 17.30
N ASP A 234 14.91 -25.81 16.86
CA ASP A 234 15.95 -26.37 17.69
C ASP A 234 17.00 -25.27 17.95
N HIS A 235 16.72 -24.44 18.96
CA HIS A 235 17.68 -23.45 19.46
C HIS A 235 18.81 -24.19 20.16
N GLY A 236 19.77 -24.66 19.37
CA GLY A 236 21.08 -25.14 19.84
C GLY A 236 21.85 -24.00 20.50
N HIS A 237 21.48 -23.68 21.74
CA HIS A 237 22.28 -22.85 22.62
C HIS A 237 23.49 -23.66 23.09
N ASP A 238 24.60 -23.49 22.38
CA ASP A 238 25.92 -23.96 22.82
C ASP A 238 26.39 -23.06 23.98
N HIS A 239 25.89 -23.34 25.18
CA HIS A 239 26.36 -22.71 26.41
C HIS A 239 27.42 -23.60 27.05
N GLY A 240 28.68 -23.16 26.89
CA GLY A 240 29.85 -23.71 27.56
C GLY A 240 29.62 -23.90 29.06
N HIS A 241 29.86 -25.13 29.49
CA HIS A 241 29.82 -25.60 30.86
C HIS A 241 30.65 -24.72 31.81
N HIS A 242 30.00 -24.17 32.83
CA HIS A 242 30.64 -23.88 34.11
C HIS A 242 29.80 -24.48 35.24
N HIS A 243 30.34 -25.54 35.84
CA HIS A 243 29.85 -26.17 37.06
C HIS A 243 29.90 -25.20 38.24
N HIS A 244 28.78 -25.03 38.93
CA HIS A 244 28.77 -24.75 40.37
C HIS A 244 27.57 -25.45 41.00
N ASP A 245 27.88 -26.42 41.87
CA ASP A 245 26.95 -27.13 42.74
C ASP A 245 26.30 -26.17 43.73
N HIS A 246 24.97 -26.16 43.78
CA HIS A 246 24.23 -25.82 45.00
C HIS A 246 22.89 -26.56 45.03
N ASP A 247 22.79 -27.50 45.98
CA ASP A 247 21.54 -28.01 46.52
C ASP A 247 20.63 -26.84 46.94
N HIS A 248 19.30 -26.95 46.72
CA HIS A 248 18.25 -26.66 47.71
C HIS A 248 16.83 -26.61 47.11
N HIS A 249 15.98 -27.48 47.65
CA HIS A 249 14.55 -27.35 47.92
C HIS A 249 13.51 -27.16 46.79
N HIS A 250 12.71 -28.21 46.63
CA HIS A 250 11.37 -28.22 46.05
C HIS A 250 10.47 -27.11 46.61
N HIS A 251 9.98 -26.25 45.71
CA HIS A 251 8.70 -25.57 45.88
C HIS A 251 7.93 -25.69 44.57
N ASP A 252 6.88 -26.53 44.60
CA ASP A 252 5.82 -26.54 43.60
C ASP A 252 5.12 -25.18 43.63
N HIS A 253 5.41 -24.36 42.62
CA HIS A 253 4.58 -23.25 42.25
C HIS A 253 4.14 -23.47 40.81
N ASP A 254 2.88 -23.92 40.66
CA ASP A 254 2.10 -23.82 39.44
C ASP A 254 1.99 -22.34 39.05
N HIS A 255 3.01 -21.83 38.38
CA HIS A 255 2.90 -20.61 37.61
C HIS A 255 2.23 -20.99 36.30
N HIS A 256 0.90 -20.82 36.27
CA HIS A 256 0.14 -20.64 35.05
C HIS A 256 0.75 -19.46 34.28
N HIS A 257 1.76 -19.75 33.47
CA HIS A 257 2.16 -18.86 32.40
C HIS A 257 1.03 -18.89 31.37
N HIS A 258 0.14 -17.90 31.47
CA HIS A 258 -0.59 -17.42 30.31
C HIS A 258 0.45 -16.85 29.32
N HIS A 259 1.15 -17.73 28.62
CA HIS A 259 1.69 -17.40 27.32
C HIS A 259 0.46 -17.23 26.42
N GLY A 260 -0.06 -16.01 26.36
CA GLY A 260 -0.86 -15.57 25.24
C GLY A 260 0.06 -15.58 24.03
N GLU A 261 0.32 -16.76 23.49
CA GLU A 261 0.80 -16.90 22.12
C GLU A 261 -0.24 -16.19 21.26
N MET A 262 0.08 -14.98 20.81
CA MET A 262 -0.56 -14.43 19.63
C MET A 262 -0.19 -15.40 18.51
N SER A 263 -1.08 -16.36 18.24
CA SER A 263 -0.94 -17.26 17.10
C SER A 263 -0.56 -16.44 15.86
N PRO A 264 0.29 -17.00 14.97
CA PRO A 264 0.49 -16.40 13.66
C PRO A 264 -0.89 -16.16 13.05
N ILE A 265 -1.12 -14.97 12.52
CA ILE A 265 -2.46 -14.49 12.15
C ILE A 265 -3.04 -15.39 11.05
N HIS A 266 -3.74 -16.45 11.45
CA HIS A 266 -4.36 -17.45 10.57
C HIS A 266 -5.54 -16.89 9.76
N ASP A 267 -5.95 -15.65 10.05
CA ASP A 267 -7.14 -15.03 9.49
C ASP A 267 -6.85 -14.09 8.30
N VAL A 268 -5.57 -13.85 7.95
CA VAL A 268 -5.21 -13.03 6.79
C VAL A 268 -5.57 -13.74 5.48
N THR A 269 -6.51 -13.16 4.74
CA THR A 269 -6.99 -13.74 3.47
C THR A 269 -6.19 -13.28 2.26
N VAL A 270 -5.59 -12.09 2.33
CA VAL A 270 -4.74 -11.54 1.27
C VAL A 270 -3.36 -12.19 1.28
N LYS A 271 -2.91 -12.61 0.11
CA LYS A 271 -1.57 -13.17 -0.11
C LYS A 271 -0.84 -12.38 -1.18
N SER A 272 0.48 -12.31 -1.03
CA SER A 272 1.37 -11.79 -2.05
C SER A 272 2.06 -12.94 -2.81
N ILE A 273 2.14 -12.82 -4.13
CA ILE A 273 2.88 -13.73 -5.00
C ILE A 273 3.98 -12.92 -5.67
N SER A 274 5.23 -13.21 -5.31
CA SER A 274 6.41 -12.59 -5.91
C SER A 274 7.00 -13.51 -6.99
N LEU A 275 7.16 -12.97 -8.19
CA LEU A 275 7.66 -13.68 -9.37
C LEU A 275 9.00 -13.08 -9.79
N ARG A 276 9.96 -13.95 -10.16
CA ARG A 276 11.25 -13.57 -10.73
C ARG A 276 11.51 -14.35 -12.02
N GLY A 277 12.06 -13.68 -13.02
CA GLY A 277 12.43 -14.28 -14.30
C GLY A 277 13.52 -13.48 -15.00
N GLY A 278 14.06 -14.03 -16.10
CA GLY A 278 15.01 -13.32 -16.95
C GLY A 278 14.35 -12.29 -17.86
N GLU A 279 14.91 -12.11 -19.05
CA GLU A 279 14.29 -11.31 -20.10
C GLU A 279 13.03 -11.99 -20.64
N MET A 280 11.98 -11.20 -20.86
CA MET A 280 10.66 -11.63 -21.34
C MET A 280 10.52 -11.37 -22.84
N ASN A 281 9.69 -12.19 -23.48
CA ASN A 281 9.21 -11.93 -24.83
C ASN A 281 7.93 -11.08 -24.77
N PRO A 282 7.92 -9.86 -25.34
CA PRO A 282 6.75 -8.97 -25.28
C PRO A 282 5.49 -9.57 -25.93
N GLU A 283 5.64 -10.34 -27.01
CA GLU A 283 4.51 -11.00 -27.71
C GLU A 283 3.84 -12.08 -26.86
N ARG A 284 4.54 -12.61 -25.85
CA ARG A 284 3.98 -13.57 -24.89
C ARG A 284 3.50 -12.88 -23.61
N PHE A 285 4.28 -11.93 -23.11
CA PHE A 285 4.01 -11.25 -21.85
C PHE A 285 2.72 -10.42 -21.90
N PHE A 286 2.51 -9.60 -22.93
CA PHE A 286 1.32 -8.73 -22.99
C PHE A 286 0.00 -9.52 -23.05
N PRO A 287 -0.15 -10.55 -23.89
CA PRO A 287 -1.34 -11.41 -23.85
C PRO A 287 -1.49 -12.15 -22.52
N TRP A 288 -0.37 -12.56 -21.91
CA TRP A 288 -0.39 -13.24 -20.61
C TRP A 288 -0.92 -12.33 -19.50
N ILE A 289 -0.36 -11.11 -19.34
CA ILE A 289 -0.78 -10.21 -18.26
C ILE A 289 -2.24 -9.79 -18.44
N GLN A 290 -2.67 -9.50 -19.68
CA GLN A 290 -4.07 -9.20 -19.99
C GLN A 290 -5.00 -10.36 -19.65
N LYS A 291 -4.60 -11.59 -19.96
CA LYS A 291 -5.39 -12.78 -19.63
C LYS A 291 -5.49 -12.96 -18.12
N ILE A 292 -4.38 -12.87 -17.39
CA ILE A 292 -4.34 -13.01 -15.94
C ILE A 292 -5.24 -11.95 -15.29
N THR A 293 -5.12 -10.68 -15.67
CA THR A 293 -5.95 -9.63 -15.07
C THR A 293 -7.41 -9.71 -15.47
N GLN A 294 -7.75 -10.25 -16.64
CA GLN A 294 -9.13 -10.53 -17.02
C GLN A 294 -9.75 -11.72 -16.28
N THR A 295 -8.98 -12.76 -15.98
CA THR A 295 -9.51 -13.96 -15.31
C THR A 295 -9.46 -13.86 -13.79
N GLU A 296 -8.41 -13.28 -13.25
CA GLU A 296 -8.14 -13.21 -11.81
C GLU A 296 -8.35 -11.81 -11.23
N GLY A 297 -8.69 -10.79 -12.03
CA GLY A 297 -8.69 -9.42 -11.52
C GLY A 297 -9.72 -9.08 -10.41
N PRO A 298 -10.85 -9.79 -10.21
CA PRO A 298 -11.63 -9.62 -8.98
C PRO A 298 -10.86 -10.01 -7.71
N ASN A 299 -9.90 -10.94 -7.88
CA ASN A 299 -9.05 -11.48 -6.83
C ASN A 299 -7.73 -10.71 -6.68
N ILE A 300 -7.29 -9.97 -7.70
CA ILE A 300 -6.10 -9.10 -7.64
C ILE A 300 -6.49 -7.76 -7.03
N LEU A 301 -5.85 -7.37 -5.93
CA LEU A 301 -6.02 -6.04 -5.33
C LEU A 301 -5.01 -5.05 -5.91
N ARG A 302 -3.76 -5.50 -6.04
CA ARG A 302 -2.64 -4.70 -6.55
C ARG A 302 -1.70 -5.60 -7.34
N LEU A 303 -1.12 -5.07 -8.41
CA LEU A 303 0.07 -5.66 -9.01
C LEU A 303 1.09 -4.58 -9.32
N LYS A 304 2.38 -4.91 -9.20
CA LYS A 304 3.51 -4.04 -9.57
C LYS A 304 4.68 -4.88 -10.04
N GLY A 305 5.38 -4.46 -11.09
CA GLY A 305 6.56 -5.17 -11.55
C GLY A 305 7.42 -4.42 -12.54
N ILE A 306 8.70 -4.76 -12.58
CA ILE A 306 9.67 -4.33 -13.59
C ILE A 306 9.90 -5.52 -14.51
N ILE A 307 9.75 -5.32 -15.81
CA ILE A 307 9.90 -6.33 -16.85
C ILE A 307 11.09 -5.94 -17.73
N ALA A 308 12.02 -6.88 -17.89
CA ALA A 308 13.11 -6.76 -18.84
C ALA A 308 12.67 -7.41 -20.15
N PHE A 309 12.50 -6.65 -21.24
CA PHE A 309 12.23 -7.24 -22.55
C PHE A 309 13.53 -7.52 -23.31
N LYS A 310 13.58 -8.66 -24.01
CA LYS A 310 14.76 -9.02 -24.83
C LYS A 310 14.98 -7.98 -25.92
N GLY A 311 16.18 -7.40 -25.96
CA GLY A 311 16.55 -6.37 -26.92
C GLY A 311 16.06 -4.96 -26.60
N ASP A 312 15.43 -4.75 -25.45
CA ASP A 312 15.03 -3.43 -24.97
C ASP A 312 16.13 -2.85 -24.06
N GLU A 313 16.47 -1.59 -24.27
CA GLU A 313 17.45 -0.85 -23.46
C GLU A 313 16.81 -0.16 -22.25
N GLN A 314 15.49 -0.10 -22.20
CA GLN A 314 14.71 0.47 -21.12
C GLN A 314 14.06 -0.60 -20.26
N ARG A 315 13.81 -0.25 -19.00
CA ARG A 315 12.95 -1.04 -18.12
C ARG A 315 11.51 -0.81 -18.55
N TYR A 316 10.74 -1.87 -18.74
CA TYR A 316 9.29 -1.74 -18.84
C TYR A 316 8.68 -1.94 -17.46
N VAL A 317 7.88 -1.02 -16.97
CA VAL A 317 7.30 -1.17 -15.63
C VAL A 317 5.79 -1.24 -15.74
N VAL A 318 5.20 -2.20 -15.04
CA VAL A 318 3.79 -2.52 -15.05
C VAL A 318 3.22 -2.33 -13.65
N GLN A 319 2.02 -1.77 -13.59
CA GLN A 319 1.26 -1.65 -12.35
C GLN A 319 -0.22 -1.83 -12.64
N GLY A 320 -0.98 -2.24 -11.64
CA GLY A 320 -2.41 -2.43 -11.81
C GLY A 320 -3.17 -2.52 -10.51
N VAL A 321 -4.47 -2.29 -10.66
CA VAL A 321 -5.49 -2.32 -9.61
C VAL A 321 -6.64 -3.14 -10.17
N HIS A 322 -6.93 -4.29 -9.56
CA HIS A 322 -7.89 -5.26 -10.11
C HIS A 322 -7.62 -5.60 -11.59
N MET A 323 -8.59 -5.31 -12.45
CA MET A 323 -8.55 -5.58 -13.88
C MET A 323 -7.71 -4.55 -14.64
N ILE A 324 -7.47 -3.38 -14.04
CA ILE A 324 -6.84 -2.24 -14.71
C ILE A 324 -5.34 -2.42 -14.62
N VAL A 325 -4.68 -2.45 -15.78
CA VAL A 325 -3.24 -2.56 -15.90
C VAL A 325 -2.74 -1.44 -16.79
N GLU A 326 -1.75 -0.72 -16.29
CA GLU A 326 -0.98 0.24 -17.07
C GLU A 326 0.49 -0.17 -17.06
N GLY A 327 1.22 0.22 -18.10
CA GLY A 327 2.66 0.08 -18.12
C GLY A 327 3.28 1.01 -19.13
N ASP A 328 4.53 1.38 -18.88
CA ASP A 328 5.29 2.28 -19.74
C ASP A 328 6.79 1.95 -19.67
N HIS A 329 7.52 2.36 -20.69
CA HIS A 329 8.98 2.33 -20.68
C HIS A 329 9.50 3.44 -19.77
N GLN A 330 10.53 3.12 -19.00
CA GLN A 330 11.11 4.02 -18.02
C GLN A 330 12.57 4.31 -18.38
N ARG A 331 13.40 4.61 -17.38
CA ARG A 331 14.85 4.81 -17.59
C ARG A 331 15.51 3.60 -18.26
N ALA A 332 16.61 3.89 -18.95
CA ALA A 332 17.54 2.88 -19.45
C ALA A 332 18.08 2.01 -18.29
N TRP A 333 18.39 0.75 -18.59
CA TRP A 333 19.16 -0.12 -17.69
C TRP A 333 20.53 0.54 -17.40
N LYS A 334 20.96 0.57 -16.13
CA LYS A 334 22.30 1.07 -15.78
C LYS A 334 23.37 0.08 -16.25
N GLU A 335 24.59 0.57 -16.43
CA GLU A 335 25.74 -0.29 -16.72
C GLU A 335 25.95 -1.30 -15.58
N GLY A 336 26.09 -2.59 -15.92
CA GLY A 336 26.22 -3.69 -14.94
C GLY A 336 24.92 -4.08 -14.23
N GLU A 337 23.80 -3.44 -14.54
CA GLU A 337 22.50 -3.76 -13.96
C GLU A 337 21.94 -5.06 -14.55
N LYS A 338 21.58 -6.00 -13.68
CA LYS A 338 21.04 -7.29 -14.12
C LYS A 338 19.64 -7.10 -14.73
N ARG A 339 19.50 -7.50 -15.99
CA ARG A 339 18.22 -7.52 -16.74
C ARG A 339 17.34 -8.66 -16.27
N GLU A 340 16.66 -8.44 -15.16
CA GLU A 340 15.72 -9.40 -14.59
C GLU A 340 14.32 -8.81 -14.47
N SER A 341 13.32 -9.65 -14.72
CA SER A 341 11.92 -9.34 -14.56
C SER A 341 11.45 -9.74 -13.17
N ARG A 342 10.74 -8.84 -12.50
CA ARG A 342 10.21 -8.98 -11.15
C ARG A 342 8.77 -8.49 -11.14
N LEU A 343 7.83 -9.28 -10.64
CA LEU A 343 6.41 -8.94 -10.64
C LEU A 343 5.77 -9.45 -9.34
N VAL A 344 5.01 -8.59 -8.66
CA VAL A 344 4.29 -8.93 -7.44
C VAL A 344 2.80 -8.79 -7.71
N PHE A 345 2.04 -9.83 -7.37
CA PHE A 345 0.58 -9.78 -7.26
C PHE A 345 0.20 -9.80 -5.78
N ILE A 346 -0.72 -8.93 -5.38
CA ILE A 346 -1.31 -8.91 -4.05
C ILE A 346 -2.81 -9.17 -4.25
N GLY A 347 -3.34 -10.21 -3.63
CA GLY A 347 -4.72 -10.63 -3.88
C GLY A 347 -5.16 -11.83 -3.07
N ARG A 348 -6.37 -12.30 -3.33
CA ARG A 348 -7.00 -13.43 -2.64
C ARG A 348 -7.16 -14.60 -3.58
N GLU A 349 -7.09 -15.82 -3.05
CA GLU A 349 -7.40 -17.03 -3.83
C GLU A 349 -6.60 -17.18 -5.13
N LEU A 350 -5.42 -16.53 -5.21
CA LEU A 350 -4.55 -16.59 -6.38
C LEU A 350 -3.76 -17.90 -6.41
N ASP A 351 -3.78 -18.58 -7.56
CA ASP A 351 -3.03 -19.81 -7.79
C ASP A 351 -1.55 -19.50 -8.11
N ARG A 352 -0.71 -19.53 -7.07
CA ARG A 352 0.74 -19.24 -7.16
C ARG A 352 1.42 -20.10 -8.21
N GLU A 353 1.24 -21.42 -8.17
CA GLU A 353 1.95 -22.34 -9.06
C GLU A 353 1.59 -22.10 -10.53
N LYS A 354 0.30 -21.89 -10.81
CA LYS A 354 -0.19 -21.59 -12.16
C LYS A 354 0.31 -20.25 -12.67
N ILE A 355 0.25 -19.20 -11.84
CA ILE A 355 0.73 -17.86 -12.20
C ILE A 355 2.24 -17.90 -12.45
N GLU A 356 3.01 -18.51 -11.57
CA GLU A 356 4.47 -18.61 -11.69
C GLU A 356 4.89 -19.40 -12.93
N LYS A 357 4.32 -20.59 -13.13
CA LYS A 357 4.61 -21.43 -14.30
C LYS A 357 4.28 -20.70 -15.62
N SER A 358 3.15 -20.00 -15.67
CA SER A 358 2.75 -19.26 -16.87
C SER A 358 3.58 -17.99 -17.10
N PHE A 359 4.04 -17.32 -16.04
CA PHE A 359 4.98 -16.21 -16.12
C PHE A 359 6.34 -16.67 -16.66
N LEU A 360 6.89 -17.76 -16.14
CA LEU A 360 8.17 -18.31 -16.60
C LEU A 360 8.12 -18.74 -18.08
N ALA A 361 6.96 -19.20 -18.58
CA ALA A 361 6.75 -19.52 -19.99
C ALA A 361 6.83 -18.30 -20.93
N CYS A 362 6.71 -17.09 -20.39
CA CYS A 362 6.85 -15.83 -21.14
C CYS A 362 8.32 -15.42 -21.33
N GLN A 363 9.28 -16.08 -20.67
CA GLN A 363 10.69 -15.78 -20.86
C GLN A 363 11.12 -15.96 -22.31
N ALA A 364 11.97 -15.05 -22.78
CA ALA A 364 12.58 -15.20 -24.08
C ALA A 364 13.51 -16.41 -24.06
N THR A 365 13.37 -17.30 -25.05
CA THR A 365 14.35 -18.36 -25.25
C THR A 365 15.72 -17.74 -25.51
N ALA A 366 16.76 -18.37 -24.97
CA ALA A 366 18.17 -17.98 -25.16
C ALA A 366 18.47 -17.70 -26.64
#